data_AF-A0A2D4P269-F1
#
_entry.id   AF-A0A2D4P269-F1
#
_cell.length_a   1.000
_cell.length_b   1.000
_cell.length_c   1.000
_cell.angle_alpha   90.00
_cell.angle_beta   90.00
_cell.angle_gamma   90.00
#
_symmetry.space_group_name_H-M   'P 1'
#
loop_
_entity.id
_entity.type
_entity.pdbx_description
1 polymer ?
#
loop_
_entity_poly.entity_id
_entity_poly.type
_entity_poly.pdbx_seq_one_letter_code
_entity_poly.pdbx_strand_id
1 'polypeptide(L)'
;MGGVLKVSLALTLTNLISMNAKEETLTTNVWITQEWVDYRLNFTKEEYNKVLRVPADLVWLPDIVLENNIDGNFKEAYSANVLISPGGSLSWLPPAIFRSFCPMEVTYFPFDWQ
;
A
#
# COMPACT_ATOMS: atom_id res chain seq x y z
N MET A 1 21.49 20.01 -3.17
CA MET A 1 21.87 18.62 -3.49
C MET A 1 20.60 17.78 -3.46
N GLY A 2 20.10 17.35 -4.61
CA GLY A 2 18.87 16.57 -4.70
C GLY A 2 19.17 15.10 -4.43
N GLY A 3 18.80 14.62 -3.24
CA GLY A 3 18.83 13.19 -2.92
C GLY A 3 17.54 12.51 -3.40
N VAL A 4 17.65 11.27 -3.88
CA VAL A 4 16.48 10.44 -4.22
C VAL A 4 16.05 9.67 -2.98
N LEU A 5 14.76 9.75 -2.62
CA LEU A 5 14.19 8.91 -1.59
C LEU A 5 13.85 7.53 -2.17
N LYS A 6 14.40 6.48 -1.58
CA LYS A 6 14.04 5.10 -1.92
C LYS A 6 12.85 4.68 -1.08
N VAL A 7 11.79 4.23 -1.74
CA VAL A 7 10.60 3.66 -1.10
C VAL A 7 10.53 2.19 -1.48
N SER A 8 10.57 1.31 -0.48
CA SER A 8 10.38 -0.12 -0.64
C SER A 8 8.89 -0.43 -0.54
N LEU A 9 8.36 -1.18 -1.50
CA LEU A 9 6.97 -1.58 -1.56
C LEU A 9 6.86 -3.10 -1.49
N ALA A 10 5.91 -3.59 -0.68
CA ALA A 10 5.46 -4.97 -0.73
C ALA A 10 3.92 -5.02 -0.67
N LEU A 11 3.35 -6.11 -1.16
CA LEU A 11 1.91 -6.31 -1.20
C LEU A 11 1.58 -7.67 -0.60
N THR A 12 0.67 -7.68 0.37
CA THR A 12 0.16 -8.91 0.98
C THR A 12 -1.31 -9.07 0.63
N LEU A 13 -1.61 -10.02 -0.24
CA LEU A 13 -2.98 -10.37 -0.60
C LEU A 13 -3.66 -11.10 0.57
N THR A 14 -4.76 -10.54 1.07
CA THR A 14 -5.55 -11.16 2.15
C THR A 14 -6.69 -11.98 1.57
N ASN A 15 -7.47 -11.38 0.67
CA ASN A 15 -8.61 -12.05 0.03
C ASN A 15 -8.72 -11.63 -1.43
N LEU A 16 -9.09 -12.59 -2.27
CA LEU A 16 -9.68 -12.33 -3.57
C LEU A 16 -11.20 -12.27 -3.36
N ILE A 17 -11.79 -11.08 -3.44
CA ILE A 17 -13.20 -10.84 -3.10
C ILE A 17 -14.10 -11.26 -4.27
N SER A 18 -13.79 -10.80 -5.48
CA SER A 18 -14.58 -11.13 -6.66
C SER A 18 -13.78 -10.94 -7.94
N MET A 19 -14.17 -11.69 -8.96
CA MET A 19 -13.71 -11.55 -10.34
C MET A 19 -14.96 -11.42 -11.22
N ASN A 20 -15.18 -10.25 -11.79
CA ASN A 20 -16.34 -9.97 -12.63
C ASN A 20 -15.93 -10.02 -14.11
N ALA A 21 -16.28 -11.11 -14.78
CA ALA A 21 -15.94 -11.31 -16.19
C ALA A 21 -16.63 -10.29 -17.12
N LYS A 22 -17.81 -9.79 -16.75
CA LYS A 22 -18.57 -8.82 -17.56
C LYS A 22 -18.00 -7.40 -17.46
N GLU A 23 -17.51 -7.04 -16.28
CA GLU A 23 -16.93 -5.72 -16.01
C GLU A 23 -15.39 -5.73 -16.09
N GLU A 24 -14.78 -6.87 -16.43
CA GLU A 24 -13.32 -7.06 -16.49
C GLU A 24 -12.60 -6.53 -15.23
N THR A 25 -13.18 -6.88 -14.09
CA THR A 25 -12.82 -6.30 -12.78
C THR A 25 -12.37 -7.38 -11.82
N LEU A 26 -11.20 -7.19 -11.23
CA LEU A 26 -10.71 -7.98 -10.11
C LEU A 26 -10.77 -7.13 -8.82
N THR A 27 -11.50 -7.61 -7.81
CA THR A 27 -11.58 -6.96 -6.50
C THR A 27 -10.77 -7.74 -5.47
N THR A 28 -9.77 -7.09 -4.87
CA THR A 28 -8.88 -7.70 -3.86
C THR A 28 -8.82 -6.88 -2.57
N ASN A 29 -8.62 -7.57 -1.46
CA ASN A 29 -8.29 -6.98 -0.17
C ASN A 29 -6.80 -7.22 0.11
N VAL A 30 -6.03 -6.16 0.25
CA VAL A 30 -4.57 -6.21 0.36
C VAL A 30 -4.07 -5.34 1.50
N TRP A 31 -2.90 -5.71 2.03
CA TRP A 31 -2.07 -4.81 2.82
C TRP A 31 -0.93 -4.31 1.95
N ILE A 32 -0.71 -2.99 1.96
CA ILE A 32 0.39 -2.36 1.25
C ILE A 32 1.48 -2.05 2.27
N THR A 33 2.66 -2.64 2.13
CA THR A 33 3.82 -2.30 2.95
C THR A 33 4.67 -1.27 2.26
N GLN A 34 4.83 -0.11 2.90
CA GLN A 34 5.67 0.98 2.41
C GLN A 34 6.74 1.28 3.46
N GLU A 35 8.00 1.25 3.04
CA GLU A 35 9.12 1.55 3.92
C GLU A 35 10.08 2.56 3.29
N TRP A 36 10.44 3.59 4.04
CA TRP A 36 11.38 4.62 3.61
C TRP A 36 12.11 5.21 4.81
N VAL A 37 13.12 6.04 4.55
CA VAL A 37 13.91 6.70 5.60
C VAL A 37 13.70 8.21 5.53
N ASP A 38 13.31 8.82 6.64
CA ASP A 38 13.17 10.28 6.76
C ASP A 38 14.18 10.82 7.79
N TYR A 39 15.15 11.61 7.33
CA TYR A 39 16.20 12.15 8.16
C TYR A 39 15.70 13.13 9.24
N ARG A 40 14.51 13.73 9.05
CA ARG A 40 13.92 14.68 10.00
C ARG A 40 13.35 13.99 11.24
N LEU A 41 13.06 12.70 11.12
CA LEU A 41 12.44 11.86 12.15
C LEU A 41 13.43 10.84 12.73
N ASN A 42 14.73 11.10 12.56
CA ASN A 42 15.78 10.27 13.11
C ASN A 42 16.01 10.60 14.60
N PHE A 43 15.70 9.64 15.46
CA PHE A 43 15.93 9.69 16.90
C PHE A 43 16.74 8.47 17.35
N THR A 44 17.42 8.57 18.49
CA THR A 44 18.20 7.46 19.06
C THR A 44 17.43 6.67 20.11
N LYS A 45 17.87 5.44 20.41
CA LYS A 45 17.23 4.60 21.43
C LYS A 45 17.37 5.20 22.83
N GLU A 46 18.43 5.96 23.08
CA GLU A 46 18.66 6.65 24.34
C GLU A 46 17.65 7.78 24.57
N GLU A 47 17.18 8.45 23.50
CA GLU A 47 16.14 9.47 23.56
C GLU A 47 14.75 8.83 23.76
N TYR A 48 14.47 7.77 22.99
CA TYR A 48 13.21 7.04 23.07
C TYR A 48 13.44 5.53 22.93
N ASN A 49 13.10 4.80 23.99
CA ASN A 49 13.31 3.34 24.06
C ASN A 49 12.30 2.51 23.23
N LYS A 50 11.42 3.14 22.44
CA LYS A 50 10.31 2.47 21.74
C LYS A 50 10.08 3.04 20.35
N VAL A 51 9.52 2.21 19.47
CA VAL A 51 8.98 2.63 18.16
C VAL A 51 7.82 3.58 18.39
N LEU A 52 7.82 4.72 17.68
CA LEU A 52 6.74 5.70 17.75
C LEU A 52 5.62 5.30 16.78
N ARG A 53 4.38 5.53 17.19
CA ARG A 53 3.19 5.36 16.35
C ARG A 53 2.57 6.73 16.12
N VAL A 54 2.64 7.22 14.89
CA VAL A 54 2.20 8.57 14.54
C VAL A 54 1.08 8.47 13.51
N PRO A 55 -0.02 9.23 13.67
CA PRO A 55 -1.03 9.38 12.62
C PRO A 55 -0.40 9.76 11.27
N ALA A 56 -0.86 9.15 10.19
CA ALA A 56 -0.22 9.27 8.87
C ALA A 56 -0.31 10.69 8.28
N ASP A 57 -1.31 11.48 8.70
CA ASP A 57 -1.52 12.88 8.31
C ASP A 57 -0.52 13.87 8.93
N LEU A 58 0.25 13.45 9.93
CA LEU A 58 1.28 14.27 10.58
C LEU A 58 2.69 14.06 10.01
N VAL A 59 2.86 13.11 9.09
CA VAL A 59 4.13 12.81 8.44
C VAL A 59 3.99 12.88 6.93
N TRP A 60 5.11 13.09 6.25
CA TRP A 60 5.11 12.97 4.78
C TRP A 60 4.96 11.49 4.40
N LEU A 61 4.10 11.21 3.42
CA LEU A 61 3.86 9.88 2.85
C LEU A 61 4.19 9.92 1.35
N PRO A 62 4.70 8.83 0.78
CA PRO A 62 4.78 8.69 -0.67
C PRO A 62 3.38 8.45 -1.25
N ASP A 63 3.03 9.21 -2.28
CA ASP A 63 1.75 9.04 -3.00
C ASP A 63 1.83 7.84 -3.95
N ILE A 64 1.53 6.63 -3.44
CA ILE A 64 1.50 5.39 -4.21
C ILE A 64 0.05 5.06 -4.55
N VAL A 65 -0.26 4.96 -5.84
CA VAL A 65 -1.61 4.70 -6.33
C VAL A 65 -1.68 3.47 -7.23
N LEU A 66 -2.86 2.84 -7.26
CA LEU A 66 -3.17 1.81 -8.26
C LEU A 66 -3.59 2.48 -9.56
N GLU A 67 -2.71 2.49 -10.55
CA GLU A 67 -2.95 3.13 -11.86
C GLU A 67 -4.08 2.46 -12.65
N ASN A 68 -4.13 1.12 -12.68
CA ASN A 68 -5.18 0.37 -13.39
C ASN A 68 -6.47 0.21 -12.57
N ASN A 69 -6.80 1.20 -11.75
CA ASN A 69 -8.03 1.23 -10.97
C ASN A 69 -9.23 1.68 -11.83
N ILE A 70 -10.37 1.01 -11.70
CA ILE A 70 -11.58 1.33 -12.46
C ILE A 70 -12.55 2.26 -11.71
N ASP A 71 -12.46 2.32 -10.38
CA ASP A 71 -13.42 3.05 -9.53
C ASP A 71 -13.07 4.53 -9.36
N GLY A 72 -11.85 4.93 -9.73
CA GLY A 72 -11.33 6.28 -9.50
C GLY A 72 -11.05 6.61 -8.02
N ASN A 73 -11.19 5.64 -7.09
CA ASN A 73 -10.79 5.80 -5.69
C ASN A 73 -9.37 5.28 -5.47
N PHE A 74 -8.40 6.19 -5.41
CA PHE A 74 -6.98 5.86 -5.29
C PHE A 74 -6.46 5.85 -3.85
N LYS A 75 -7.34 6.08 -2.86
CA LYS A 75 -6.95 6.17 -1.45
C LYS A 75 -7.02 4.83 -0.75
N GLU A 76 -6.27 4.71 0.34
CA GLU A 76 -6.31 3.57 1.25
C GLU A 76 -7.70 3.40 1.85
N ALA A 77 -8.08 2.17 2.18
CA ALA A 77 -9.36 1.91 2.84
C ALA A 77 -9.35 2.41 4.29
N TYR A 78 -8.17 2.44 4.92
CA TYR A 78 -7.98 2.94 6.27
C TYR A 78 -6.59 3.57 6.44
N SER A 79 -6.56 4.80 6.95
CA SER A 79 -5.32 5.51 7.25
C SER A 79 -4.72 5.02 8.56
N ALA A 80 -3.98 3.90 8.49
CA ALA A 80 -3.25 3.35 9.63
C ALA A 80 -2.11 4.29 10.08
N ASN A 81 -1.73 4.20 11.36
CA ASN A 81 -0.57 4.92 11.88
C ASN A 81 0.72 4.45 11.20
N VAL A 82 1.66 5.38 11.04
CA VAL A 82 3.03 5.11 10.61
C VAL A 82 3.87 4.72 11.82
N LEU A 83 4.70 3.69 11.65
CA LEU A 83 5.68 3.27 12.64
C LEU A 83 7.01 3.95 12.36
N ILE A 84 7.57 4.66 13.34
CA ILE A 84 8.88 5.30 13.23
C ILE A 84 9.86 4.59 14.16
N SER A 85 10.87 3.97 13.56
CA SER A 85 11.93 3.25 14.26
C SER A 85 13.14 4.16 14.52
N PRO A 86 13.93 3.89 15.59
CA PRO A 86 15.19 4.57 15.81
C PRO A 86 16.09 4.49 14.57
N GLY A 87 16.78 5.58 14.22
CA GLY A 87 17.49 5.69 12.95
C GLY A 87 16.69 6.35 11.81
N GLY A 88 15.41 6.69 12.04
CA GLY A 88 14.56 7.42 11.08
C GLY A 88 13.94 6.54 10.00
N SER A 89 13.84 5.23 10.23
CA SER A 89 13.13 4.30 9.34
C SER A 89 11.63 4.34 9.61
N LEU A 90 10.84 4.58 8.58
CA LEU A 90 9.38 4.63 8.63
C LEU A 90 8.81 3.39 7.95
N SER A 91 7.81 2.77 8.57
CA SER A 91 7.02 1.69 7.98
C SER A 91 5.54 2.03 8.08
N TRP A 92 4.84 1.99 6.95
CA TRP A 92 3.41 2.24 6.84
C TRP A 92 2.72 1.04 6.19
N LEU A 93 1.67 0.54 6.85
CA LEU A 93 0.97 -0.68 6.46
C LEU A 93 -0.55 -0.46 6.37
N PRO A 94 -1.05 0.41 5.46
CA PRO A 94 -2.48 0.61 5.31
C PRO A 94 -3.12 -0.59 4.58
N PRO A 95 -4.34 -1.00 4.99
CA PRO A 95 -5.16 -1.90 4.19
C PRO A 95 -5.83 -1.13 3.04
N ALA A 96 -5.98 -1.79 1.90
CA ALA A 96 -6.64 -1.25 0.72
C ALA A 96 -7.57 -2.28 0.09
N ILE A 97 -8.67 -1.78 -0.49
CA ILE A 97 -9.54 -2.57 -1.36
C ILE A 97 -9.29 -2.09 -2.78
N PHE A 98 -8.68 -2.93 -3.59
CA PHE A 98 -8.35 -2.62 -4.97
C PHE A 98 -9.38 -3.19 -5.92
N ARG A 99 -9.89 -2.34 -6.81
CA ARG A 99 -10.68 -2.74 -7.97
C ARG A 99 -9.86 -2.49 -9.23
N SER A 100 -9.08 -3.50 -9.61
CA SER A 100 -8.17 -3.43 -10.74
C SER A 100 -8.86 -3.88 -12.03
N PHE A 101 -8.57 -3.20 -13.13
CA PHE A 101 -8.88 -3.68 -14.47
C PHE A 101 -8.07 -4.94 -14.77
N CYS A 102 -8.76 -6.00 -15.18
CA CYS A 102 -8.20 -7.30 -15.52
C CYS A 102 -9.01 -7.87 -16.71
N PRO A 103 -8.46 -7.84 -17.95
CA PRO A 103 -9.17 -8.31 -19.14
C PRO A 103 -9.40 -9.82 -19.06
N MET A 104 -10.56 -10.28 -19.56
CA MET A 104 -11.02 -11.64 -19.33
C MET A 104 -11.02 -12.47 -20.62
N GLU A 105 -10.39 -13.64 -20.59
CA GLU A 105 -10.42 -14.57 -21.72
C GLU A 105 -11.45 -15.68 -21.51
N VAL A 106 -12.56 -15.62 -22.25
CA VAL A 106 -13.72 -16.54 -22.09
C VAL A 106 -13.72 -17.72 -23.07
N THR A 107 -12.63 -17.92 -23.82
CA THR A 107 -12.52 -18.97 -24.86
C THR A 107 -12.84 -20.37 -24.34
N TYR A 108 -12.46 -20.67 -23.08
CA TYR A 108 -12.57 -21.99 -22.47
C TYR A 108 -13.58 -22.06 -21.31
N PHE A 109 -14.46 -21.07 -21.17
CA PHE A 109 -15.44 -21.02 -20.09
C PHE A 109 -16.25 -22.34 -19.99
N PRO A 110 -16.41 -22.96 -18.80
CA PRO A 110 -16.02 -22.50 -17.45
C PRO A 110 -14.67 -23.05 -16.94
N PHE A 111 -13.78 -23.54 -17.82
CA PHE A 111 -12.47 -24.10 -17.49
C PHE A 111 -11.31 -23.17 -17.90
N ASP A 112 -11.57 -21.88 -17.86
CA ASP A 112 -10.63 -20.80 -18.16
C ASP A 112 -9.72 -20.48 -16.95
N TRP A 113 -8.59 -19.80 -17.23
CA TRP A 113 -7.67 -19.24 -16.25
C TRP A 113 -7.53 -17.75 -16.52
N GLN A 114 -7.32 -16.97 -15.46
CA GLN A 114 -7.10 -15.53 -15.51
C GLN A 114 -5.85 -15.18 -14.71
#